data_AF-A0A8J2LJ62-F1
#
_entry.id   AF-A0A8J2LJ62-F1
#
_cell.length_a   1.000
_cell.length_b   1.000
_cell.length_c   1.000
_cell.angle_alpha   90.00
_cell.angle_beta   90.00
_cell.angle_gamma   90.00
#
_symmetry.space_group_name_H-M   'P 1'
#
loop_
_entity.id
_entity.type
_entity.pdbx_description
1 polymer ?
#
loop_
_entity_poly.entity_id
_entity_poly.type
_entity_poly.pdbx_seq_one_letter_code
_entity_poly.pdbx_strand_id
1 'polypeptide(L)'
;EWLSFYDLFKANIHANKKLEDVQKLQYLKSSVKGEAEKLLSTVQVIGTNYSTALQILEERYQNEREIVFDHIKRLVTQPNVNADSAKSLRDLVDTTSQCIGALSALNRNPENWNDIIVYLMLQKLDADTRRLWEISLDDKK
;
A
#
# COMPACT_ATOMS: atom_id res chain seq x y z
N GLU A 1 -6.00 -4.92 -2.98
CA GLU A 1 -6.61 -5.20 -4.30
C GLU A 1 -7.42 -4.03 -4.87
N TRP A 2 -7.94 -3.11 -4.05
CA TRP A 2 -8.70 -1.93 -4.53
C TRP A 2 -7.97 -1.08 -5.58
N LEU A 3 -6.71 -0.70 -5.33
CA LEU A 3 -5.94 0.16 -6.24
C LEU A 3 -5.88 -0.40 -7.66
N SER A 4 -5.49 -1.67 -7.82
CA SER A 4 -5.41 -2.33 -9.12
C SER A 4 -6.77 -2.46 -9.81
N PHE A 5 -7.83 -2.77 -9.04
CA PHE A 5 -9.20 -2.78 -9.56
C PHE A 5 -9.62 -1.40 -10.05
N TYR A 6 -9.43 -0.37 -9.23
CA TYR A 6 -9.87 0.99 -9.50
C TYR A 6 -9.13 1.58 -10.70
N ASP A 7 -7.82 1.35 -10.84
CA ASP A 7 -7.05 1.80 -12.00
C ASP A 7 -7.55 1.16 -13.30
N LEU A 8 -7.77 -0.16 -13.29
CA LEU A 8 -8.31 -0.88 -14.44
C LEU A 8 -9.74 -0.44 -14.77
N PHE A 9 -10.59 -0.26 -13.76
CA PHE A 9 -11.96 0.23 -13.92
C PHE A 9 -11.97 1.65 -14.46
N LYS A 10 -11.06 2.51 -13.97
CA LYS A 10 -10.95 3.90 -14.41
C LYS A 10 -10.54 4.00 -15.87
N ALA A 11 -9.54 3.22 -16.28
CA ALA A 11 -9.06 3.19 -17.66
C ALA A 11 -10.12 2.63 -18.64
N ASN A 12 -10.83 1.57 -18.27
CA ASN A 12 -11.73 0.87 -19.18
C ASN A 12 -13.18 1.38 -19.19
N ILE A 13 -13.69 1.83 -18.04
CA ILE A 13 -15.11 2.17 -17.85
C ILE A 13 -15.29 3.66 -17.57
N HIS A 14 -14.59 4.21 -16.57
CA HIS A 14 -14.78 5.61 -16.16
C HIS A 14 -14.38 6.61 -17.26
N ALA A 15 -13.19 6.42 -17.85
CA ALA A 15 -12.64 7.27 -18.91
C ALA A 15 -13.32 7.06 -20.28
N ASN A 16 -14.15 6.03 -20.41
CA ASN A 16 -14.82 5.72 -21.67
C ASN A 16 -16.00 6.68 -21.89
N LYS A 17 -15.82 7.64 -22.81
CA LYS A 17 -16.84 8.63 -23.19
C LYS A 17 -18.03 8.05 -23.97
N LYS A 18 -17.95 6.78 -24.43
CA LYS A 18 -19.04 6.11 -25.14
C LYS A 18 -20.09 5.50 -24.20
N LEU A 19 -19.79 5.41 -22.91
CA LEU A 19 -20.70 4.87 -21.90
C LEU A 19 -21.40 6.01 -21.16
N GLU A 20 -22.72 5.88 -21.01
CA GLU A 20 -23.50 6.75 -20.14
C GLU A 20 -23.26 6.41 -18.67
N ASP A 21 -23.47 7.37 -17.78
CA ASP A 21 -23.23 7.19 -16.35
C ASP A 21 -24.10 6.07 -15.74
N VAL A 22 -25.30 5.84 -16.26
CA VAL A 22 -26.16 4.73 -15.82
C VAL A 22 -25.55 3.37 -16.19
N GLN A 23 -24.91 3.27 -17.37
CA GLN A 23 -24.23 2.05 -17.82
C GLN A 23 -22.98 1.83 -16.97
N LYS A 24 -22.19 2.89 -16.73
CA LYS A 24 -21.01 2.82 -15.84
C LYS A 24 -21.38 2.38 -14.43
N LEU A 25 -22.50 2.86 -13.88
CA LEU A 25 -23.00 2.45 -12.57
C LEU A 25 -23.44 0.98 -12.55
N GLN A 26 -24.10 0.51 -13.61
CA GLN A 26 -24.47 -0.90 -13.73
C GLN A 26 -23.21 -1.79 -13.77
N TYR A 27 -22.19 -1.40 -14.53
CA TYR A 27 -20.89 -2.08 -14.56
C TYR A 27 -20.17 -2.03 -13.20
N LEU A 28 -20.21 -0.90 -12.50
CA LEU A 28 -19.60 -0.76 -11.18
C LEU A 28 -20.24 -1.75 -10.19
N LYS A 29 -21.58 -1.79 -10.12
CA LYS A 29 -22.30 -2.71 -9.22
C LYS A 29 -22.08 -4.18 -9.57
N SER A 30 -21.94 -4.54 -10.84
CA SER A 30 -21.66 -5.93 -11.24
C SER A 30 -20.22 -6.37 -11.02
N SER A 31 -19.28 -5.41 -10.94
CA SER A 31 -17.85 -5.68 -10.77
C SER A 31 -17.43 -5.80 -9.31
N VAL A 32 -18.22 -5.26 -8.37
CA VAL A 32 -17.95 -5.37 -6.93
C VAL A 32 -18.70 -6.56 -6.31
N LYS A 33 -18.14 -7.16 -5.26
CA LYS A 33 -18.74 -8.28 -4.53
C LYS A 33 -18.58 -8.10 -3.02
N GLY A 34 -19.44 -8.77 -2.26
CA GLY A 34 -19.30 -8.85 -0.80
C GLY A 34 -19.65 -7.54 -0.10
N GLU A 35 -18.71 -6.97 0.66
CA GLU A 35 -18.95 -5.72 1.41
C GLU A 35 -19.17 -4.52 0.49
N ALA A 36 -18.40 -4.40 -0.60
CA ALA A 36 -18.54 -3.33 -1.58
C ALA A 36 -19.91 -3.37 -2.29
N GLU A 37 -20.42 -4.57 -2.57
CA GLU A 37 -21.77 -4.74 -3.13
C GLU A 37 -22.85 -4.30 -2.13
N LYS A 38 -22.71 -4.66 -0.85
CA LYS A 38 -23.62 -4.21 0.21
C LYS A 38 -23.61 -2.69 0.36
N LEU A 39 -22.46 -2.04 0.27
CA LEU A 39 -22.35 -0.57 0.31
C LEU A 39 -23.12 0.10 -0.83
N LEU A 40 -23.11 -0.49 -2.02
CA LEU A 40 -23.85 0.04 -3.18
C LEU A 40 -25.29 -0.45 -3.27
N SER A 41 -25.74 -1.35 -2.38
CA SER A 41 -27.08 -1.93 -2.44
C SER A 41 -28.19 -0.88 -2.28
N THR A 42 -27.94 0.15 -1.47
CA THR A 42 -28.85 1.27 -1.22
C THR A 42 -28.84 2.31 -2.35
N VAL A 43 -27.84 2.28 -3.22
CA VAL A 43 -27.72 3.21 -4.35
C VAL A 43 -28.57 2.74 -5.51
N GLN A 44 -29.59 3.53 -5.86
CA GLN A 44 -30.43 3.30 -7.03
C GLN A 44 -29.62 3.47 -8.33
N VAL A 45 -29.86 2.62 -9.32
CA VAL A 45 -29.19 2.65 -10.63
C VAL A 45 -29.76 3.78 -11.47
N ILE A 46 -29.36 5.00 -11.14
CA ILE A 46 -29.71 6.24 -11.84
C ILE A 46 -28.38 6.91 -12.21
N GLY A 47 -28.26 7.43 -13.44
CA GLY A 47 -27.00 7.99 -13.94
C GLY A 47 -26.41 9.09 -13.04
N THR A 48 -27.27 9.89 -12.40
CA THR A 48 -26.87 10.93 -11.44
C THR A 48 -26.16 10.38 -10.20
N ASN A 49 -26.41 9.12 -9.85
CA ASN A 49 -25.84 8.49 -8.66
C ASN A 49 -24.50 7.79 -8.95
N TYR A 50 -24.03 7.78 -10.20
CA TYR A 50 -22.76 7.15 -10.54
C TYR A 50 -21.59 7.77 -9.79
N SER A 51 -21.50 9.11 -9.76
CA SER A 51 -20.46 9.83 -9.03
C SER A 51 -20.53 9.53 -7.52
N THR A 52 -21.73 9.52 -6.94
CA THR A 52 -21.94 9.20 -5.53
C THR A 52 -21.54 7.75 -5.22
N ALA A 53 -21.92 6.78 -6.05
CA ALA A 53 -21.54 5.39 -5.88
C ALA A 53 -20.02 5.20 -5.91
N LEU A 54 -19.35 5.86 -6.86
CA LEU A 54 -17.89 5.80 -6.97
C LEU A 54 -17.23 6.44 -5.74
N GLN A 55 -17.71 7.62 -5.32
CA GLN A 55 -17.20 8.31 -4.13
C GLN A 55 -17.36 7.48 -2.86
N ILE A 56 -18.49 6.78 -2.65
CA ILE A 56 -18.69 5.91 -1.49
C ILE A 56 -17.62 4.81 -1.43
N LEU A 57 -17.27 4.23 -2.59
CA LEU A 57 -16.22 3.20 -2.65
C LEU A 57 -14.83 3.81 -2.45
N GLU A 58 -14.56 4.97 -3.04
CA GLU A 58 -13.30 5.69 -2.84
C GLU A 58 -13.09 6.06 -1.37
N GLU A 59 -14.11 6.60 -0.69
CA GLU A 59 -14.03 6.92 0.73
C GLU A 59 -13.77 5.68 1.59
N ARG A 60 -14.36 4.53 1.24
CA ARG A 60 -14.19 3.28 1.98
C ARG A 60 -12.84 2.61 1.72
N TYR A 61 -12.40 2.58 0.47
CA TYR A 61 -11.29 1.71 0.02
C TYR A 61 -10.06 2.47 -0.47
N GLN A 62 -10.19 3.77 -0.73
CA GLN A 62 -9.11 4.68 -1.10
C GLN A 62 -8.69 5.56 0.09
N ASN A 63 -8.66 4.98 1.30
CA ASN A 63 -8.06 5.61 2.45
C ASN A 63 -6.54 5.53 2.35
N GLU A 64 -5.94 6.38 1.51
CA GLU A 64 -4.49 6.45 1.30
C GLU A 64 -3.71 6.55 2.61
N ARG A 65 -4.28 7.23 3.62
CA ARG A 65 -3.64 7.35 4.94
C ARG A 65 -3.53 6.00 5.64
N GLU A 66 -4.59 5.19 5.61
CA GLU A 66 -4.60 3.86 6.21
C GLU A 66 -3.66 2.91 5.48
N ILE A 67 -3.64 2.94 4.15
CA ILE A 67 -2.70 2.15 3.34
C ILE A 67 -1.25 2.52 3.69
N VAL A 68 -0.94 3.82 3.77
CA VAL A 68 0.38 4.31 4.19
C VAL A 68 0.70 3.84 5.61
N PHE A 69 -0.24 3.95 6.54
CA PHE A 69 -0.04 3.55 7.93
C PHE A 69 0.16 2.05 8.08
N ASP A 70 -0.48 1.22 7.27
CA ASP A 70 -0.25 -0.23 7.25
C ASP A 70 1.16 -0.57 6.78
N HIS A 71 1.66 0.10 5.73
CA HIS A 71 3.05 -0.06 5.30
C HIS A 71 4.04 0.40 6.36
N ILE A 72 3.79 1.55 7.01
CA ILE A 72 4.63 2.06 8.10
C ILE A 72 4.60 1.09 9.29
N LYS A 73 3.40 0.62 9.68
CA LYS A 73 3.22 -0.34 10.76
C LYS A 73 4.00 -1.61 10.47
N ARG A 74 3.85 -2.20 9.28
CA ARG A 74 4.61 -3.38 8.84
C ARG A 74 6.12 -3.14 8.92
N LEU A 75 6.59 -1.96 8.53
CA LEU A 75 8.01 -1.57 8.61
C LEU A 75 8.53 -1.52 10.05
N VAL A 76 7.80 -0.91 10.99
CA VAL A 76 8.26 -0.73 12.39
C VAL A 76 8.01 -1.95 13.28
N THR A 77 7.01 -2.78 12.96
CA THR A 77 6.68 -3.99 13.74
C THR A 77 7.39 -5.25 13.26
N GLN A 78 8.41 -5.12 12.39
CA GLN A 78 9.23 -6.27 11.99
C GLN A 78 9.86 -6.94 13.22
N PRO A 79 9.96 -8.29 13.22
CA PRO A 79 10.56 -9.02 14.32
C PRO A 79 12.06 -8.71 14.44
N ASN A 80 12.60 -8.86 15.65
CA ASN A 80 14.03 -8.77 15.85
C ASN A 80 14.72 -9.97 15.19
N VAL A 81 15.87 -9.71 14.60
CA VAL A 81 16.69 -10.70 13.91
C VAL A 81 17.88 -11.05 14.79
N ASN A 82 18.07 -12.35 15.02
CA ASN A 82 19.25 -12.89 15.69
C ASN A 82 20.29 -13.31 14.64
N ALA A 83 21.57 -13.12 14.96
CA ALA A 83 22.72 -13.33 14.06
C ALA A 83 22.77 -14.72 13.39
N ASP A 84 22.21 -15.76 14.00
CA ASP A 84 22.30 -17.14 13.51
C ASP A 84 21.41 -17.45 12.30
N SER A 85 20.54 -16.52 11.88
CA SER A 85 19.60 -16.74 10.78
C SER A 85 19.81 -15.75 9.63
N ALA A 86 20.69 -16.11 8.70
CA ALA A 86 20.86 -15.39 7.43
C ALA A 86 19.53 -15.23 6.65
N LYS A 87 18.61 -16.17 6.83
CA LYS A 87 17.25 -16.09 6.28
C LYS A 87 16.47 -14.93 6.91
N SER A 88 16.50 -14.78 8.23
CA SER A 88 15.82 -13.70 8.94
C SER A 88 16.37 -12.32 8.58
N LEU A 89 17.68 -12.20 8.34
CA LEU A 89 18.29 -10.96 7.83
C LEU A 89 17.79 -10.62 6.43
N ARG A 90 17.70 -11.60 5.54
CA ARG A 90 17.16 -11.40 4.19
C ARG A 90 15.69 -10.99 4.23
N ASP A 91 14.89 -11.68 5.05
CA ASP A 91 13.46 -11.38 5.20
C ASP A 91 13.23 -9.94 5.74
N LEU A 92 14.09 -9.45 6.64
CA LEU A 92 14.09 -8.08 7.13
C LEU A 92 14.37 -7.07 6.01
N VAL A 93 15.41 -7.32 5.20
CA VAL A 93 15.77 -6.44 4.07
C VAL A 93 14.69 -6.44 3.00
N ASP A 94 14.17 -7.61 2.65
CA ASP A 94 13.13 -7.77 1.63
C ASP A 94 11.83 -7.07 2.05
N THR A 95 11.41 -7.26 3.31
CA THR A 95 10.20 -6.62 3.84
C THR A 95 10.35 -5.10 3.91
N THR A 96 11.52 -4.61 4.32
CA THR A 96 11.85 -3.18 4.36
C THR A 96 11.80 -2.57 2.96
N SER A 97 12.43 -3.23 1.99
CA SER A 97 12.46 -2.79 0.58
C SER A 97 11.06 -2.77 -0.04
N GLN A 98 10.23 -3.78 0.26
CA GLN A 98 8.83 -3.82 -0.17
C GLN A 98 8.02 -2.65 0.40
N CYS A 99 8.19 -2.31 1.68
CA CYS A 99 7.48 -1.20 2.31
C CYS A 99 7.92 0.15 1.71
N ILE A 100 9.23 0.35 1.49
CA ILE A 100 9.77 1.55 0.83
C ILE A 100 9.20 1.69 -0.59
N GLY A 101 9.23 0.61 -1.38
CA GLY A 101 8.69 0.59 -2.74
C GLY A 101 7.19 0.91 -2.79
N ALA A 102 6.41 0.33 -1.87
CA ALA A 102 4.99 0.62 -1.77
C ALA A 102 4.71 2.09 -1.38
N LEU A 103 5.48 2.64 -0.42
CA LEU A 103 5.37 4.05 -0.04
C LEU A 103 5.75 4.98 -1.19
N SER A 104 6.79 4.65 -1.97
CA SER A 104 7.18 5.38 -3.17
C SER A 104 6.08 5.36 -4.24
N ALA A 105 5.46 4.20 -4.47
CA ALA A 105 4.33 4.06 -5.40
C ALA A 105 3.10 4.89 -4.97
N LEU A 106 2.95 5.17 -3.67
CA LEU A 106 1.93 6.05 -3.09
C LEU A 106 2.36 7.54 -3.07
N ASN A 107 3.35 7.91 -3.87
CA ASN A 107 3.93 9.26 -3.92
C ASN A 107 4.40 9.79 -2.55
N ARG A 108 4.81 8.91 -1.65
CA ARG A 108 5.62 9.29 -0.49
C ARG A 108 7.07 9.35 -0.94
N ASN A 109 7.84 10.26 -0.34
CA ASN A 109 9.27 10.43 -0.63
C ASN A 109 10.09 9.70 0.46
N PRO A 110 10.21 8.37 0.43
CA PRO A 110 10.93 7.62 1.45
C PRO A 110 12.44 7.92 1.46
N GLU A 111 12.98 8.49 0.38
CA GLU A 111 14.39 8.91 0.30
C GLU A 111 14.76 9.91 1.39
N ASN A 112 13.81 10.77 1.80
CA ASN A 112 14.01 11.74 2.87
C ASN A 112 14.03 11.10 4.27
N TRP A 113 13.70 9.80 4.39
CA TRP A 113 13.63 9.07 5.65
C TRP A 113 14.69 7.98 5.76
N ASN A 114 15.66 7.94 4.84
CA ASN A 114 16.69 6.91 4.81
C ASN A 114 17.37 6.73 6.17
N ASP A 115 17.82 7.80 6.82
CA ASP A 115 18.47 7.73 8.13
C ASP A 115 17.56 7.15 9.22
N ILE A 116 16.29 7.53 9.20
CA ILE A 116 15.28 7.02 10.15
C ILE A 116 15.04 5.53 9.91
N ILE A 117 14.91 5.12 8.65
CA ILE A 117 14.67 3.73 8.28
C ILE A 117 15.87 2.86 8.64
N VAL A 118 17.09 3.32 8.32
CA VAL A 118 18.33 2.65 8.71
C VAL A 118 18.39 2.50 10.22
N TYR A 119 18.16 3.57 10.98
CA TYR A 119 18.14 3.50 12.44
C TYR A 119 17.12 2.48 12.96
N LEU A 120 15.89 2.46 12.43
CA LEU A 120 14.87 1.49 12.81
C LEU A 120 15.28 0.05 12.51
N MET A 121 15.94 -0.18 11.37
CA MET A 121 16.44 -1.52 11.01
C MET A 121 17.57 -1.95 11.92
N LEU A 122 18.49 -1.05 12.27
CA LEU A 122 19.55 -1.36 13.24
C LEU A 122 18.96 -1.79 14.57
N GLN A 123 17.87 -1.17 15.04
CA GLN A 123 17.20 -1.57 16.28
C GLN A 123 16.61 -2.99 16.24
N LYS A 124 16.39 -3.56 15.04
CA LYS A 124 15.94 -4.94 14.86
C LYS A 124 17.10 -5.93 14.84
N LEU A 125 18.34 -5.48 14.68
CA LEU A 125 19.53 -6.34 14.68
C LEU A 125 20.03 -6.56 16.10
N ASP A 126 20.55 -7.76 16.35
CA ASP A 126 21.31 -8.10 17.55
C ASP A 126 22.62 -7.30 17.66
N ALA A 127 23.22 -7.33 18.84
CA ALA A 127 24.40 -6.52 19.16
C ALA A 127 25.61 -6.87 18.28
N ASP A 128 25.80 -8.15 17.96
CA ASP A 128 26.95 -8.62 17.20
C ASP A 128 26.83 -8.20 15.73
N THR A 129 25.65 -8.41 15.11
CA THR A 129 25.40 -7.97 13.73
C THR A 129 25.52 -6.46 13.59
N ARG A 130 25.03 -5.70 14.58
CA ARG A 130 25.15 -4.23 14.58
C ARG A 130 26.61 -3.77 14.65
N ARG A 131 27.42 -4.42 15.50
CA ARG A 131 28.85 -4.14 15.60
C ARG A 131 29.58 -4.44 14.29
N LEU A 132 29.27 -5.56 13.63
CA LEU A 132 29.85 -5.92 12.33
C LEU A 132 29.47 -4.92 11.23
N TRP A 133 28.24 -4.41 11.25
CA TRP A 133 27.80 -3.39 10.31
C TRP A 133 28.60 -2.08 10.47
N GLU A 134 28.77 -1.57 11.69
CA GLU A 134 29.56 -0.36 11.95
C GLU A 134 31.02 -0.51 11.46
N ILE A 135 31.64 -1.66 11.74
CA ILE A 135 33.01 -1.97 11.26
C ILE A 135 33.07 -1.94 9.72
N SER A 136 32.04 -2.49 9.04
CA SER A 136 31.99 -2.51 7.57
C SER A 136 31.80 -1.13 6.93
N LEU A 137 31.34 -0.13 7.70
CA LEU A 137 31.22 1.26 7.26
C LEU A 137 32.53 2.01 7.42
N ASP A 138 33.27 1.76 8.50
CA ASP A 138 34.56 2.39 8.74
C ASP A 138 35.65 1.89 7.79
N ASP A 139 35.56 0.65 7.30
CA ASP A 139 36.44 0.11 6.24
C ASP A 139 36.27 0.82 4.87
N LYS A 140 35.25 1.69 4.72
CA LYS A 140 34.94 2.43 3.49
C LYS A 140 35.27 3.92 3.56
N LYS A 141 35.84 4.41 4.68
CA LYS A 141 36.40 5.77 4.79
C LYS A 141 37.86 5.80 4.38
#